data_AF-A0A3M2RV29-F1
#
_entry.id   AF-A0A3M2RV29-F1
#
_cell.length_a   1.000
_cell.length_b   1.000
_cell.length_c   1.000
_cell.angle_alpha   90.00
_cell.angle_beta   90.00
_cell.angle_gamma   90.00
#
_symmetry.space_group_name_H-M   'P 1'
#
loop_
_entity.id
_entity.type
_entity.pdbx_description
1 polymer ?
#
loop_
_entity_poly.entity_id
_entity_poly.type
_entity_poly.pdbx_seq_one_letter_code
_entity_poly.pdbx_strand_id
1 'polypeptide(L)'
;MPQPQLGKNSKNLGFWYVAYTNSSTPMEEIYQKIAEFNPQRPKQSSEVVTQFEVTELWHNEETGIVNACDVTVPVQNVPTWLDLETRLSNAGEVENLVLRLVWPEFNMDEHRVDLPGAVKQLLLTRFGLELAYDYFPSCLAGASAFPRVVKPEGDEQAFAFCYLPKIAAIWSHTRFKPPLARQCVTNGIILAQKHERDDIKNFLNSKRNWQLPIASHDMFPALLCSLMLHRQIEFTQGDIKNNIQAVEGRTGYTDFKTKRKHLATGELADVAAKITDYSSRLASTDRKSKTLKNLMEFTQRTINSDQRVVSEGDKIMKNHIQVLQDRLKMQIVDREYTLKRAQIQNEVLLSLMSMNYSLSNTLISISTLRDAASMKTLAFVTMFFLPGSFISALFSTDVFDWEGVKKGAIGVPATPQFGLYWAITIPLTVVTFLLYFLWAECSSYERSQKREWKKWENWGLSSSESLDSEQSQSLRETFKENRDKVMREYHAFIRRGRGSRNKDDLP
;
A
#
# COMPACT_ATOMS: atom_id res chain seq x y z
N MET A 1 6.95 -51.42 -39.89
CA MET A 1 7.12 -49.95 -39.97
C MET A 1 5.80 -49.33 -40.39
N PRO A 2 5.37 -48.19 -39.83
CA PRO A 2 5.62 -47.68 -38.49
C PRO A 2 4.35 -47.11 -37.79
N GLN A 3 4.56 -46.69 -36.53
CA GLN A 3 3.64 -46.08 -35.54
C GLN A 3 3.06 -44.71 -35.94
N PRO A 4 2.19 -44.12 -35.10
CA PRO A 4 2.64 -43.13 -34.09
C PRO A 4 1.96 -43.35 -32.70
N GLN A 5 2.70 -43.52 -31.60
CA GLN A 5 3.39 -42.55 -30.73
C GLN A 5 2.57 -42.17 -29.48
N LEU A 6 3.19 -42.51 -28.35
CA LEU A 6 2.76 -42.48 -26.96
C LEU A 6 2.86 -41.04 -26.42
N GLY A 7 1.79 -40.52 -25.82
CA GLY A 7 1.83 -39.34 -24.95
C GLY A 7 1.68 -39.75 -23.49
N LYS A 8 2.77 -40.22 -22.87
CA LYS A 8 2.86 -40.40 -21.40
C LYS A 8 2.72 -39.04 -20.72
N ASN A 9 1.76 -38.91 -19.81
CA ASN A 9 1.92 -38.05 -18.64
C ASN A 9 1.11 -38.61 -17.46
N SER A 10 1.62 -39.72 -16.91
CA SER A 10 1.30 -40.16 -15.56
C SER A 10 1.98 -39.22 -14.57
N LYS A 11 1.28 -38.19 -14.09
CA LYS A 11 1.61 -37.56 -12.82
C LYS A 11 0.68 -38.13 -11.77
N ASN A 12 1.27 -38.97 -10.93
CA ASN A 12 0.72 -39.51 -9.70
C ASN A 12 -0.03 -38.42 -8.90
N LEU A 13 -1.36 -38.41 -9.02
CA LEU A 13 -2.22 -37.91 -7.96
C LEU A 13 -2.26 -39.01 -6.89
N GLY A 14 -1.21 -39.04 -6.07
CA GLY A 14 -1.24 -39.75 -4.80
C GLY A 14 -2.24 -39.06 -3.89
N PHE A 15 -3.52 -39.40 -4.04
CA PHE A 15 -4.54 -39.15 -3.04
C PHE A 15 -4.17 -39.97 -1.80
N TRP A 16 -3.47 -39.33 -0.87
CA TRP A 16 -3.33 -39.86 0.48
C TRP A 16 -4.68 -39.69 1.16
N TYR A 17 -5.53 -40.71 1.02
CA TYR A 17 -6.68 -40.92 1.90
C TYR A 17 -6.13 -41.23 3.29
N VAL A 18 -6.02 -40.22 4.14
CA VAL A 18 -5.94 -40.43 5.58
C VAL A 18 -7.35 -40.86 6.00
N ALA A 19 -7.49 -42.12 6.41
CA ALA A 19 -8.73 -42.64 6.94
C ALA A 19 -9.03 -41.94 8.27
N TYR A 20 -9.85 -40.89 8.23
CA TYR A 20 -10.47 -40.33 9.43
C TYR A 20 -11.45 -41.37 9.98
N THR A 21 -11.25 -41.80 11.22
CA THR A 21 -12.19 -42.64 11.93
C THR A 21 -13.51 -41.89 12.08
N ASN A 22 -14.58 -42.42 11.46
CA ASN A 22 -15.93 -41.89 11.49
C ASN A 22 -16.48 -41.86 12.94
N SER A 23 -16.28 -40.73 13.62
CA SER A 23 -17.09 -40.32 14.76
C SER A 23 -17.23 -38.79 14.77
N SER A 24 -17.55 -38.19 13.63
CA SER A 24 -17.90 -36.77 13.57
C SER A 24 -19.26 -36.59 14.24
N THR A 25 -19.31 -35.82 15.33
CA THR A 25 -20.61 -35.36 15.85
C THR A 25 -21.30 -34.50 14.77
N PRO A 26 -22.63 -34.49 14.66
CA PRO A 26 -23.32 -33.72 13.62
C PRO A 26 -23.02 -32.21 13.65
N MET A 27 -22.52 -31.68 14.79
CA MET A 27 -22.09 -30.28 14.90
C MET A 27 -20.69 -30.03 14.33
N GLU A 28 -19.86 -31.05 14.12
CA GLU A 28 -18.49 -30.94 13.60
C GLU A 28 -18.43 -30.95 12.07
N GLU A 29 -19.46 -31.50 11.42
CA GLU A 29 -19.52 -31.72 9.97
C GLU A 29 -19.24 -30.44 9.16
N ILE A 30 -19.82 -29.31 9.56
CA ILE A 30 -19.64 -28.05 8.84
C ILE A 30 -18.18 -27.58 8.85
N TYR A 31 -17.46 -27.77 9.95
CA TYR A 31 -16.07 -27.35 10.08
C TYR A 31 -15.15 -28.22 9.22
N GLN A 32 -15.42 -29.53 9.18
CA GLN A 32 -14.70 -30.48 8.33
C GLN A 32 -14.93 -30.18 6.85
N LYS A 33 -16.19 -29.91 6.47
CA LYS A 33 -16.53 -29.52 5.09
C LYS A 33 -15.87 -28.21 4.67
N ILE A 34 -15.82 -27.23 5.57
CA ILE A 34 -15.10 -25.97 5.30
C ILE A 34 -13.59 -26.21 5.13
N ALA A 35 -13.01 -27.09 5.94
CA ALA A 35 -11.59 -27.46 5.82
C ALA A 35 -11.26 -28.18 4.51
N GLU A 36 -12.19 -28.97 3.95
CA GLU A 36 -12.02 -29.64 2.65
C GLU A 36 -11.88 -28.65 1.48
N PHE A 37 -12.50 -27.46 1.55
CA PHE A 37 -12.44 -26.49 0.46
C PHE A 37 -11.09 -25.80 0.29
N ASN A 38 -10.20 -25.86 1.29
CA ASN A 38 -8.96 -25.10 1.27
C ASN A 38 -7.70 -25.98 1.13
N PRO A 39 -7.05 -26.00 -0.05
CA PRO A 39 -5.87 -26.81 -0.29
C PRO A 39 -4.58 -26.24 0.33
N GLN A 40 -4.57 -25.01 0.86
CA GLN A 40 -3.37 -24.36 1.41
C GLN A 40 -3.10 -24.78 2.87
N ARG A 41 -2.90 -26.08 3.11
CA ARG A 41 -2.35 -26.54 4.39
C ARG A 41 -0.89 -26.08 4.49
N PRO A 42 -0.43 -25.62 5.68
CA PRO A 42 0.98 -25.33 5.86
C PRO A 42 1.81 -26.57 5.54
N LYS A 43 2.81 -26.41 4.67
CA LYS A 43 3.75 -27.47 4.32
C LYS A 43 4.58 -27.79 5.58
N GLN A 44 4.85 -29.07 5.79
CA GLN A 44 5.73 -29.49 6.89
C GLN A 44 7.18 -29.20 6.51
N SER A 45 7.98 -28.83 7.52
CA SER A 45 9.42 -28.69 7.35
C SER A 45 10.06 -30.03 7.00
N SER A 46 10.99 -30.01 6.06
CA SER A 46 11.88 -31.14 5.77
C SER A 46 13.10 -31.18 6.69
N GLU A 47 13.33 -30.12 7.47
CA GLU A 47 14.45 -30.00 8.41
C GLU A 47 14.12 -30.67 9.75
N VAL A 48 15.15 -31.28 10.36
CA VAL A 48 15.02 -31.94 11.66
C VAL A 48 14.96 -30.87 12.74
N VAL A 49 13.76 -30.37 13.04
CA VAL A 49 13.52 -29.49 14.18
C VAL A 49 13.81 -30.27 15.46
N THR A 50 14.80 -29.82 16.23
CA THR A 50 15.27 -30.51 17.45
C THR A 50 14.59 -30.01 18.73
N GLN A 51 14.08 -28.77 18.71
CA GLN A 51 13.46 -28.11 19.85
C GLN A 51 12.46 -27.03 19.40
N PHE A 52 11.49 -26.70 20.26
CA PHE A 52 10.56 -25.59 20.03
C PHE A 52 10.36 -24.77 21.32
N GLU A 53 9.95 -23.52 21.17
CA GLU A 53 9.70 -22.63 22.30
C GLU A 53 8.25 -22.74 22.80
N VAL A 54 8.11 -22.62 24.11
CA VAL A 54 6.85 -22.67 24.84
C VAL A 54 6.84 -21.52 25.84
N THR A 55 5.69 -20.89 26.04
CA THR A 55 5.45 -20.03 27.20
C THR A 55 4.41 -20.67 28.09
N GLU A 56 4.74 -20.81 29.37
CA GLU A 56 3.85 -21.39 30.37
C GLU A 56 3.56 -20.38 31.48
N LEU A 57 2.32 -20.40 31.98
CA LEU A 57 1.92 -19.66 33.19
C LEU A 57 1.73 -20.63 34.34
N TRP A 58 2.40 -20.33 35.43
CA TRP A 58 2.43 -21.15 36.64
C TRP A 58 1.86 -20.33 37.81
N HIS A 59 0.85 -20.87 38.48
CA HIS A 59 0.22 -20.27 39.65
C HIS A 59 0.82 -20.86 40.92
N ASN A 60 1.32 -19.99 41.79
CA ASN A 60 1.85 -20.36 43.07
C ASN A 60 0.76 -20.32 44.15
N GLU A 61 0.51 -21.43 44.83
CA GLU A 61 -0.57 -21.52 45.82
C GLU A 61 -0.34 -20.66 47.07
N GLU A 62 0.92 -20.46 47.46
CA GLU A 62 1.28 -19.74 48.68
C GLU A 62 1.26 -18.22 48.48
N THR A 63 1.74 -17.75 47.33
CA THR A 63 1.81 -16.30 47.03
C THR A 63 0.59 -15.80 46.26
N GLY A 64 -0.18 -16.67 45.61
CA GLY A 64 -1.31 -16.33 44.74
C GLY A 64 -0.90 -15.63 43.44
N ILE A 65 0.40 -15.63 43.12
CA ILE A 65 0.99 -14.96 41.95
C ILE A 65 1.04 -15.94 40.77
N VAL A 66 0.75 -15.44 39.57
CA VAL A 66 0.95 -16.18 38.31
C VAL A 66 2.24 -15.69 37.65
N ASN A 67 3.20 -16.59 37.49
CA ASN A 67 4.50 -16.35 36.87
C ASN A 67 4.52 -16.87 35.43
N ALA A 68 5.01 -16.05 34.50
CA ALA A 68 5.26 -16.47 33.12
C ALA A 68 6.68 -17.02 32.97
N CYS A 69 6.83 -18.13 32.25
CA CYS A 69 8.11 -18.77 32.00
C CYS A 69 8.22 -19.17 30.52
N ASP A 70 9.27 -18.69 29.86
CA ASP A 70 9.64 -19.15 28.52
C ASP A 70 10.58 -20.34 28.64
N VAL A 71 10.18 -21.48 28.08
CA VAL A 71 10.92 -22.75 28.11
C VAL A 71 11.15 -23.24 26.69
N THR A 72 12.34 -23.76 26.42
CA THR A 72 12.63 -24.45 25.16
C THR A 72 12.57 -25.95 25.41
N VAL A 73 11.69 -26.65 24.69
CA VAL A 73 11.43 -28.08 24.90
C VAL A 73 12.09 -28.89 23.77
N PRO A 74 13.03 -29.80 24.08
CA PRO A 74 13.55 -30.76 23.11
C PRO A 74 12.47 -31.76 22.69
N VAL A 75 12.45 -32.14 21.41
CA VAL A 75 11.44 -33.07 20.85
C VAL A 75 11.37 -34.41 21.60
N GLN A 76 12.48 -34.88 22.16
CA GLN A 76 12.56 -36.14 22.90
C GLN A 76 11.80 -36.10 24.23
N ASN A 77 11.70 -34.92 24.85
CA ASN A 77 11.11 -34.74 26.18
C ASN A 77 9.64 -34.32 26.13
N VAL A 78 9.02 -34.27 24.94
CA VAL A 78 7.63 -33.83 24.78
C VAL A 78 6.65 -34.65 25.62
N PRO A 79 6.71 -36.00 25.68
CA PRO A 79 5.77 -36.77 26.49
C PRO A 79 5.87 -36.42 27.99
N THR A 80 7.09 -36.38 28.52
CA THR A 80 7.34 -36.04 29.94
C THR A 80 6.95 -34.61 30.27
N TRP A 81 7.13 -33.68 29.33
CA TRP A 81 6.74 -32.28 29.49
C TRP A 81 5.21 -32.11 29.47
N LEU A 82 4.51 -32.86 28.63
CA LEU A 82 3.05 -32.81 28.55
C LEU A 82 2.39 -33.24 29.87
N ASP A 83 2.96 -34.24 30.55
CA ASP A 83 2.45 -34.78 31.81
C ASP A 83 2.81 -33.89 33.03
N LEU A 84 3.62 -32.85 32.86
CA LEU A 84 3.98 -31.90 33.91
C LEU A 84 2.84 -30.89 34.15
N GLU A 85 2.02 -31.14 35.16
CA GLU A 85 0.92 -30.26 35.61
C GLU A 85 1.26 -29.47 36.89
N THR A 86 2.16 -29.99 37.72
CA THR A 86 2.63 -29.37 38.97
C THR A 86 4.14 -29.39 39.04
N ARG A 87 4.74 -28.33 39.59
CA ARG A 87 6.20 -28.23 39.78
C ARG A 87 6.54 -27.53 41.09
N LEU A 88 7.77 -27.69 41.55
CA LEU A 88 8.33 -26.93 42.65
C LEU A 88 9.10 -25.72 42.10
N SER A 89 8.80 -24.55 42.63
CA SER A 89 9.55 -23.32 42.37
C SER A 89 10.99 -23.43 42.92
N ASN A 90 11.88 -22.55 42.45
CA ASN A 90 13.25 -22.45 42.96
C ASN A 90 13.29 -22.14 44.48
N ALA A 91 12.21 -21.58 45.02
CA ALA A 91 12.04 -21.31 46.46
C ALA A 91 11.43 -22.49 47.25
N GLY A 92 11.07 -23.59 46.59
CA GLY A 92 10.42 -24.75 47.21
C GLY A 92 8.88 -24.71 47.26
N GLU A 93 8.28 -23.66 46.70
CA GLU A 93 6.82 -23.45 46.67
C GLU A 93 6.14 -24.28 45.56
N VAL A 94 4.92 -24.78 45.79
CA VAL A 94 4.17 -25.57 44.79
C VAL A 94 3.52 -24.65 43.75
N GLU A 95 3.82 -24.89 42.48
CA GLU A 95 3.25 -24.18 41.34
C GLU A 95 2.41 -25.11 40.46
N ASN A 96 1.19 -24.68 40.12
CA ASN A 96 0.27 -25.38 39.24
C ASN A 96 0.21 -24.72 37.85
N LEU A 97 0.10 -25.53 36.81
CA LEU A 97 -0.03 -25.03 35.44
C LEU A 97 -1.40 -24.37 35.21
N VAL A 98 -1.40 -23.19 34.60
CA VAL A 98 -2.62 -22.44 34.24
C VAL A 98 -2.79 -22.31 32.72
N LEU A 99 -1.71 -21.98 32.04
CA LEU A 99 -1.69 -21.75 30.60
C LEU A 99 -0.43 -22.34 29.99
N ARG A 100 -0.56 -23.00 28.84
CA ARG A 100 0.55 -23.51 28.05
C ARG A 100 0.37 -23.10 26.60
N LEU A 101 1.31 -22.31 26.08
CA LEU A 101 1.30 -21.82 24.71
C LEU A 101 2.54 -22.32 23.97
N VAL A 102 2.33 -23.04 22.88
CA VAL A 102 3.40 -23.55 22.01
C VAL A 102 3.61 -22.59 20.84
N TRP A 103 4.87 -22.26 20.58
CA TRP A 103 5.32 -21.32 19.55
C TRP A 103 6.13 -22.04 18.48
N PRO A 104 5.50 -22.81 17.59
CA PRO A 104 6.23 -23.38 16.46
C PRO A 104 6.70 -22.25 15.55
N GLU A 105 7.88 -22.42 14.96
CA GLU A 105 8.40 -21.43 14.01
C GLU A 105 7.58 -21.52 12.72
N PHE A 106 7.12 -20.36 12.23
CA PHE A 106 6.24 -20.25 11.08
C PHE A 106 6.92 -19.43 10.00
N ASN A 107 7.36 -20.11 8.94
CA ASN A 107 7.96 -19.46 7.78
C ASN A 107 6.88 -19.10 6.75
N MET A 108 6.69 -17.80 6.59
CA MET A 108 5.69 -17.17 5.76
C MET A 108 5.91 -17.38 4.26
N ASP A 109 7.17 -17.30 3.81
CA ASP A 109 7.51 -17.32 2.39
C ASP A 109 7.28 -18.70 1.77
N GLU A 110 7.42 -19.74 2.59
CA GLU A 110 7.24 -21.13 2.16
C GLU A 110 5.92 -21.75 2.61
N HIS A 111 5.11 -21.01 3.37
CA HIS A 111 3.91 -21.50 4.05
C HIS A 111 4.21 -22.73 4.93
N ARG A 112 5.29 -22.67 5.72
CA ARG A 112 5.82 -23.82 6.48
C ARG A 112 5.70 -23.64 7.98
N VAL A 113 5.39 -24.75 8.67
CA VAL A 113 5.44 -24.84 10.12
C VAL A 113 6.59 -25.79 10.48
N ASP A 114 7.55 -25.28 11.24
CA ASP A 114 8.70 -26.03 11.73
C ASP A 114 8.30 -26.81 12.99
N LEU A 115 7.57 -27.90 12.79
CA LEU A 115 7.22 -28.86 13.84
C LEU A 115 7.18 -30.29 13.25
N PRO A 116 7.88 -31.27 13.86
CA PRO A 116 7.86 -32.65 13.36
C PRO A 116 6.43 -33.21 13.36
N GLY A 117 6.04 -33.92 12.29
CA GLY A 117 4.67 -34.41 12.11
C GLY A 117 4.16 -35.29 13.26
N ALA A 118 5.03 -36.12 13.83
CA ALA A 118 4.69 -36.96 14.99
C ALA A 118 4.39 -36.12 16.25
N VAL A 119 5.22 -35.10 16.52
CA VAL A 119 5.03 -34.17 17.65
C VAL A 119 3.76 -33.34 17.44
N LYS A 120 3.55 -32.84 16.23
CA LYS A 120 2.33 -32.12 15.85
C LYS A 120 1.08 -32.94 16.17
N GLN A 121 1.02 -34.19 15.69
CA GLN A 121 -0.15 -35.03 15.94
C GLN A 121 -0.34 -35.28 17.44
N LEU A 122 0.75 -35.56 18.17
CA LEU A 122 0.72 -35.76 19.62
C LEU A 122 0.16 -34.52 20.35
N LEU A 123 0.62 -33.32 20.00
CA LEU A 123 0.14 -32.06 20.59
C LEU A 123 -1.34 -31.82 20.26
N LEU A 124 -1.74 -32.02 19.00
CA LEU A 124 -3.12 -31.81 18.57
C LEU A 124 -4.09 -32.76 19.27
N THR A 125 -3.74 -34.04 19.39
CA THR A 125 -4.55 -35.03 20.09
C THR A 125 -4.61 -34.75 21.59
N ARG A 126 -3.49 -34.43 22.23
CA ARG A 126 -3.46 -34.14 23.68
C ARG A 126 -4.17 -32.84 24.05
N PHE A 127 -4.08 -31.81 23.22
CA PHE A 127 -4.75 -30.54 23.44
C PHE A 127 -6.18 -30.49 22.86
N GLY A 128 -6.67 -31.54 22.20
CA GLY A 128 -8.01 -31.53 21.61
C GLY A 128 -8.18 -30.48 20.49
N LEU A 129 -7.12 -30.20 19.74
CA LEU A 129 -7.06 -29.12 18.75
C LEU A 129 -7.16 -29.57 17.29
N GLU A 130 -7.40 -30.85 17.02
CA GLU A 130 -7.40 -31.42 15.66
C GLU A 130 -8.35 -30.67 14.70
N LEU A 131 -9.60 -30.50 15.12
CA LEU A 131 -10.62 -29.82 14.32
C LEU A 131 -10.32 -28.32 14.16
N ALA A 132 -9.80 -27.67 15.20
CA ALA A 132 -9.36 -26.28 15.14
C ALA A 132 -8.18 -26.09 14.18
N TYR A 133 -7.24 -27.05 14.18
CA TYR A 133 -6.08 -27.06 13.30
C TYR A 133 -6.47 -27.26 11.83
N ASP A 134 -7.42 -28.15 11.56
CA ASP A 134 -7.89 -28.38 10.19
C ASP A 134 -8.74 -27.20 9.67
N TYR A 135 -9.47 -26.51 10.56
CA TYR A 135 -10.31 -25.37 10.19
C TYR A 135 -9.53 -24.07 9.97
N PHE A 136 -8.55 -23.72 10.80
CA PHE A 136 -7.95 -22.37 10.77
C PHE A 136 -7.43 -21.89 9.41
N PRO A 137 -6.86 -22.73 8.51
CA PRO A 137 -6.39 -22.26 7.20
C PRO A 137 -7.52 -21.70 6.35
N SER A 138 -8.76 -22.17 6.54
CA SER A 138 -9.95 -21.67 5.85
C SER A 138 -10.37 -20.26 6.30
N CYS A 139 -9.93 -19.82 7.49
CA CYS A 139 -10.34 -18.57 8.09
C CYS A 139 -9.27 -17.47 7.88
N LEU A 140 -9.51 -16.57 6.91
CA LEU A 140 -8.58 -15.45 6.66
C LEU A 140 -8.49 -14.48 7.84
N ALA A 141 -9.63 -14.10 8.42
CA ALA A 141 -9.69 -13.22 9.59
C ALA A 141 -10.98 -13.44 10.37
N GLY A 142 -10.88 -13.87 11.63
CA GLY A 142 -12.05 -14.15 12.45
C GLY A 142 -11.75 -14.99 13.68
N ALA A 143 -12.76 -15.14 14.54
CA ALA A 143 -12.72 -16.01 15.70
C ALA A 143 -13.83 -17.07 15.60
N SER A 144 -13.59 -18.27 16.11
CA SER A 144 -14.54 -19.37 16.06
C SER A 144 -14.44 -20.19 17.34
N ALA A 145 -15.59 -20.59 17.87
CA ALA A 145 -15.70 -21.57 18.94
C ALA A 145 -16.14 -22.90 18.34
N PHE A 146 -15.55 -23.98 18.82
CA PHE A 146 -15.91 -25.33 18.39
C PHE A 146 -16.84 -26.00 19.41
N PRO A 147 -17.52 -27.10 19.01
CA PRO A 147 -18.38 -27.85 19.92
C PRO A 147 -17.63 -28.33 21.17
N ARG A 148 -18.34 -28.40 22.30
CA ARG A 148 -17.78 -28.89 23.55
C ARG A 148 -17.66 -30.41 23.50
N VAL A 149 -16.51 -30.93 23.89
CA VAL A 149 -16.26 -32.37 24.02
C VAL A 149 -16.34 -32.71 25.50
N VAL A 150 -17.34 -33.51 25.89
CA VAL A 150 -17.51 -33.97 27.27
C VAL A 150 -16.63 -35.20 27.48
N LYS A 151 -15.55 -35.04 28.24
CA LYS A 151 -14.68 -36.14 28.67
C LYS A 151 -15.08 -36.61 30.08
N PRO A 152 -14.70 -37.84 30.49
CA PRO A 152 -14.95 -38.34 31.84
C PRO A 152 -14.37 -37.43 32.94
N GLU A 153 -13.24 -36.79 32.65
CA GLU A 153 -12.49 -35.94 33.58
C GLU A 153 -13.00 -34.48 33.61
N GLY A 154 -13.70 -34.03 32.57
CA GLY A 154 -14.11 -32.64 32.43
C GLY A 154 -14.68 -32.28 31.06
N ASP A 155 -15.16 -31.05 30.92
CA ASP A 155 -15.62 -30.50 29.65
C ASP A 155 -14.47 -29.74 28.97
N GLU A 156 -14.18 -30.07 27.71
CA GLU A 156 -13.16 -29.40 26.91
C GLU A 156 -13.81 -28.62 25.77
N GLN A 157 -13.35 -27.39 25.54
CA GLN A 157 -13.81 -26.56 24.42
C GLN A 157 -12.63 -25.94 23.70
N ALA A 158 -12.59 -26.12 22.38
CA ALA A 158 -11.59 -25.52 21.51
C ALA A 158 -12.07 -24.20 20.89
N PHE A 159 -11.11 -23.34 20.56
CA PHE A 159 -11.29 -22.03 19.95
C PHE A 159 -10.19 -21.77 18.93
N ALA A 160 -10.51 -20.96 17.93
CA ALA A 160 -9.56 -20.47 16.93
C ALA A 160 -9.72 -18.96 16.74
N PHE A 161 -8.61 -18.26 16.60
CA PHE A 161 -8.53 -16.88 16.14
C PHE A 161 -7.50 -16.77 15.02
N CYS A 162 -7.91 -16.19 13.90
CA CYS A 162 -7.07 -16.01 12.72
C CYS A 162 -7.02 -14.54 12.33
N TYR A 163 -5.83 -14.07 11.98
CA TYR A 163 -5.58 -12.83 11.25
C TYR A 163 -4.44 -13.11 10.27
N LEU A 164 -4.75 -13.91 9.26
CA LEU A 164 -3.79 -14.35 8.27
C LEU A 164 -3.35 -13.16 7.37
N PRO A 165 -2.06 -13.09 7.05
CA PRO A 165 -1.09 -14.16 7.27
C PRO A 165 -0.21 -13.96 8.53
N LYS A 166 -0.56 -13.03 9.43
CA LYS A 166 0.34 -12.63 10.55
C LYS A 166 0.28 -13.57 11.75
N ILE A 167 -0.92 -14.02 12.12
CA ILE A 167 -1.15 -14.85 13.29
C ILE A 167 -2.35 -15.80 13.09
N ALA A 168 -2.21 -17.02 13.59
CA ALA A 168 -3.29 -17.97 13.83
C ALA A 168 -3.08 -18.58 15.23
N ALA A 169 -4.00 -18.30 16.15
CA ALA A 169 -4.00 -18.82 17.51
C ALA A 169 -5.12 -19.85 17.63
N ILE A 170 -4.78 -21.07 18.03
CA ILE A 170 -5.74 -22.12 18.37
C ILE A 170 -5.50 -22.54 19.82
N TRP A 171 -6.57 -22.67 20.60
CA TRP A 171 -6.45 -23.05 22.00
C TRP A 171 -7.68 -23.80 22.48
N SER A 172 -7.47 -24.65 23.47
CA SER A 172 -8.51 -25.39 24.16
C SER A 172 -8.46 -25.06 25.64
N HIS A 173 -9.62 -25.17 26.27
CA HIS A 173 -9.75 -24.96 27.69
C HIS A 173 -10.49 -26.15 28.31
N THR A 174 -9.88 -26.74 29.33
CA THR A 174 -10.40 -27.93 30.02
C THR A 174 -10.93 -27.54 31.39
N ARG A 175 -12.21 -27.81 31.63
CA ARG A 175 -12.89 -27.57 32.91
C ARG A 175 -13.13 -28.90 33.60
N PHE A 176 -12.45 -29.12 34.72
CA PHE A 176 -12.60 -30.35 35.50
C PHE A 176 -13.87 -30.33 36.35
N LYS A 177 -14.60 -31.45 36.41
CA LYS A 177 -15.79 -31.59 37.26
C LYS A 177 -15.39 -32.13 38.65
N PRO A 178 -16.04 -31.69 39.75
CA PRO A 178 -15.83 -32.29 41.07
C PRO A 178 -16.14 -33.79 41.05
N PRO A 179 -15.41 -34.67 41.78
CA PRO A 179 -14.50 -34.38 42.90
C PRO A 179 -13.02 -34.16 42.52
N LEU A 180 -12.64 -34.33 41.25
CA LEU A 180 -11.28 -34.12 40.72
C LEU A 180 -11.04 -32.63 40.40
N ALA A 181 -11.35 -31.72 41.33
CA ALA A 181 -11.26 -30.28 41.13
C ALA A 181 -9.79 -29.82 40.99
N ARG A 182 -9.19 -30.12 39.83
CA ARG A 182 -7.88 -29.62 39.41
C ARG A 182 -8.02 -28.20 38.88
N GLN A 183 -6.91 -27.46 38.89
CA GLN A 183 -6.80 -26.17 38.25
C GLN A 183 -7.21 -26.28 36.77
N CYS A 184 -8.09 -25.41 36.29
CA CYS A 184 -8.44 -25.38 34.86
C CYS A 184 -7.21 -24.99 34.05
N VAL A 185 -6.90 -25.76 33.01
CA VAL A 185 -5.72 -25.54 32.16
C VAL A 185 -6.16 -25.10 30.77
N THR A 186 -5.49 -24.08 30.24
CA THR A 186 -5.64 -23.64 28.86
C THR A 186 -4.42 -24.05 28.06
N ASN A 187 -4.61 -24.85 27.01
CA ASN A 187 -3.53 -25.29 26.13
C ASN A 187 -3.70 -24.67 24.75
N GLY A 188 -2.64 -24.15 24.15
CA GLY A 188 -2.74 -23.50 22.85
C GLY A 188 -1.50 -23.63 21.99
N ILE A 189 -1.70 -23.50 20.69
CA ILE A 189 -0.67 -23.42 19.67
C ILE A 189 -0.88 -22.09 18.93
N ILE A 190 0.14 -21.24 18.92
CA ILE A 190 0.07 -19.94 18.24
C ILE A 190 1.09 -19.91 17.11
N LEU A 191 0.59 -19.94 15.89
CA LEU A 191 1.36 -19.74 14.67
C LEU A 191 1.45 -18.24 14.43
N ALA A 192 2.59 -17.62 14.74
CA ALA A 192 2.78 -16.19 14.60
C ALA A 192 4.15 -15.88 13.98
N GLN A 193 4.22 -14.77 13.24
CA GLN A 193 5.50 -14.18 12.84
C GLN A 193 6.30 -13.74 14.08
N LYS A 194 7.63 -13.62 13.92
CA LYS A 194 8.55 -13.27 15.01
C LYS A 194 8.12 -12.01 15.77
N HIS A 195 7.75 -10.95 15.06
CA HIS A 195 7.32 -9.69 15.68
C HIS A 195 6.03 -9.86 16.52
N GLU A 196 5.01 -10.51 15.98
CA GLU A 196 3.75 -10.79 16.66
C GLU A 196 3.94 -11.71 17.88
N ARG A 197 4.80 -12.72 17.76
CA ARG A 197 5.18 -13.62 18.85
C ARG A 197 5.87 -12.86 19.98
N ASP A 198 6.85 -12.02 19.65
CA ASP A 198 7.57 -11.21 20.63
C ASP A 198 6.63 -10.22 21.34
N ASP A 199 5.70 -9.59 20.61
CA ASP A 199 4.67 -8.72 21.21
C ASP A 199 3.85 -9.49 22.27
N ILE A 200 3.36 -10.70 21.97
CA ILE A 200 2.56 -11.50 22.92
C ILE A 200 3.41 -11.96 24.11
N LYS A 201 4.64 -12.44 23.87
CA LYS A 201 5.57 -12.81 24.94
C LYS A 201 5.87 -11.64 25.88
N ASN A 202 6.03 -10.43 25.34
CA ASN A 202 6.22 -9.22 26.15
C ASN A 202 4.99 -8.89 27.03
N PHE A 203 3.77 -9.19 26.58
CA PHE A 203 2.57 -9.03 27.40
C PHE A 203 2.45 -10.10 28.50
N LEU A 204 2.89 -11.32 28.22
CA LEU A 204 2.93 -12.40 29.20
C LEU A 204 3.98 -12.14 30.30
N ASN A 205 5.18 -11.70 29.90
CA ASN A 205 6.31 -11.41 30.78
C ASN A 205 6.31 -9.96 31.31
N SER A 206 5.15 -9.28 31.32
CA SER A 206 5.08 -7.86 31.71
C SER A 206 5.40 -7.65 33.20
N LYS A 207 5.89 -6.46 33.57
CA LYS A 207 6.25 -6.13 34.97
C LYS A 207 5.11 -6.27 36.00
N ARG A 208 3.86 -6.31 35.55
CA ARG A 208 2.69 -6.54 36.40
C ARG A 208 2.20 -7.96 36.14
N ASN A 209 2.22 -8.78 37.19
CA ASN A 209 1.79 -10.17 37.12
C ASN A 209 0.28 -10.24 36.85
N TRP A 210 -0.11 -11.23 36.05
CA TRP A 210 -1.52 -11.52 35.81
C TRP A 210 -2.13 -12.14 37.08
N GLN A 211 -3.37 -11.79 37.37
CA GLN A 211 -4.10 -12.39 38.49
C GLN A 211 -4.64 -13.77 38.07
N LEU A 212 -4.81 -14.67 39.03
CA LEU A 212 -5.30 -16.01 38.73
C LEU A 212 -6.65 -16.03 37.98
N PRO A 213 -7.70 -15.29 38.41
CA PRO A 213 -9.03 -15.38 37.78
C PRO A 213 -9.05 -14.97 36.30
N ILE A 214 -8.10 -14.13 35.88
CA ILE A 214 -7.98 -13.69 34.49
C ILE A 214 -7.07 -14.63 33.68
N ALA A 215 -5.96 -15.10 34.26
CA ALA A 215 -5.01 -16.00 33.58
C ALA A 215 -5.61 -17.40 33.33
N SER A 216 -6.46 -17.89 34.24
CA SER A 216 -7.13 -19.18 34.10
C SER A 216 -8.41 -19.12 33.24
N HIS A 217 -8.77 -17.95 32.71
CA HIS A 217 -9.99 -17.77 31.95
C HIS A 217 -9.83 -18.32 30.52
N ASP A 218 -10.85 -19.00 29.99
CA ASP A 218 -10.80 -19.62 28.66
C ASP A 218 -10.53 -18.64 27.50
N MET A 219 -11.05 -17.42 27.60
CA MET A 219 -10.79 -16.33 26.66
C MET A 219 -9.49 -15.55 26.91
N PHE A 220 -8.62 -15.98 27.83
CA PHE A 220 -7.36 -15.28 28.08
C PHE A 220 -6.46 -15.18 26.83
N PRO A 221 -6.30 -16.22 25.98
CA PRO A 221 -5.58 -16.09 24.71
C PRO A 221 -6.22 -15.07 23.74
N ALA A 222 -7.55 -14.96 23.72
CA ALA A 222 -8.26 -13.96 22.93
C ALA A 222 -8.01 -12.53 23.45
N LEU A 223 -7.90 -12.36 24.77
CA LEU A 223 -7.51 -11.09 25.39
C LEU A 223 -6.07 -10.70 24.98
N LEU A 224 -5.12 -11.64 25.03
CA LEU A 224 -3.73 -11.41 24.59
C LEU A 224 -3.66 -10.99 23.12
N CYS A 225 -4.38 -11.70 22.23
CA CYS A 225 -4.47 -11.34 20.82
C CYS A 225 -5.10 -9.93 20.64
N SER A 226 -6.09 -9.60 21.46
CA SER A 226 -6.72 -8.27 21.43
C SER A 226 -5.75 -7.17 21.84
N LEU A 227 -4.95 -7.38 22.90
CA LEU A 227 -3.91 -6.43 23.36
C LEU A 227 -2.83 -6.22 22.30
N MET A 228 -2.36 -7.31 21.68
CA MET A 228 -1.40 -7.26 20.57
C MET A 228 -1.93 -6.40 19.41
N LEU A 229 -3.16 -6.65 18.97
CA LEU A 229 -3.75 -5.88 17.87
C LEU A 229 -3.93 -4.39 18.24
N HIS A 230 -4.35 -4.07 19.47
CA HIS A 230 -4.44 -2.69 19.95
C HIS A 230 -3.09 -1.96 19.88
N ARG A 231 -2.03 -2.58 20.40
CA ARG A 231 -0.66 -2.02 20.39
C ARG A 231 -0.18 -1.77 18.97
N GLN A 232 -0.39 -2.72 18.06
CA GLN A 232 0.02 -2.57 16.67
C GLN A 232 -0.76 -1.49 15.93
N ILE A 233 -2.06 -1.35 16.19
CA ILE A 233 -2.90 -0.27 15.65
C ILE A 233 -2.36 1.08 16.13
N GLU A 234 -2.14 1.23 17.43
CA GLU A 234 -1.65 2.46 18.04
C GLU A 234 -0.29 2.88 17.51
N PHE A 235 0.66 1.95 17.46
CA PHE A 235 2.00 2.24 16.96
C PHE A 235 1.99 2.65 15.48
N THR A 236 1.22 1.94 14.66
CA THR A 236 1.10 2.25 13.23
C THR A 236 0.43 3.59 12.99
N GLN A 237 -0.65 3.89 13.72
CA GLN A 237 -1.35 5.18 13.61
C GLN A 237 -0.48 6.34 14.10
N GLY A 238 0.24 6.16 15.22
CA GLY A 238 1.16 7.16 15.75
C GLY A 238 2.29 7.51 14.77
N ASP A 239 2.93 6.49 14.18
CA ASP A 239 3.95 6.67 13.15
C ASP A 239 3.39 7.45 11.93
N ILE A 240 2.24 7.04 11.41
CA ILE A 240 1.60 7.69 10.25
C ILE A 240 1.24 9.15 10.56
N LYS A 241 0.69 9.43 11.75
CA LYS A 241 0.31 10.78 12.18
C LYS A 241 1.52 11.72 12.20
N ASN A 242 2.64 11.27 12.77
CA ASN A 242 3.88 12.05 12.81
C ASN A 242 4.43 12.31 11.40
N ASN A 243 4.38 11.29 10.53
CA ASN A 243 4.85 11.42 9.16
C ASN A 243 3.96 12.33 8.30
N ILE A 244 2.64 12.28 8.46
CA ILE A 244 1.71 13.22 7.80
C ILE A 244 2.00 14.64 8.28
N GLN A 245 2.21 14.86 9.58
CA GLN A 245 2.56 16.19 10.09
C GLN A 245 3.89 16.71 9.49
N ALA A 246 4.88 15.84 9.29
CA ALA A 246 6.12 16.21 8.60
C ALA A 246 5.87 16.60 7.13
N VAL A 247 4.95 15.92 6.44
CA VAL A 247 4.54 16.29 5.08
C VAL A 247 3.82 17.63 5.05
N GLU A 248 2.89 17.87 5.96
CA GLU A 248 2.16 19.14 6.08
C GLU A 248 3.11 20.32 6.33
N GLY A 249 4.11 20.14 7.19
CA GLY A 249 5.16 21.15 7.40
C GLY A 249 6.03 21.41 6.17
N ARG A 250 6.16 20.44 5.26
CA ARG A 250 6.84 20.63 3.97
C ARG A 250 5.95 21.36 2.98
N THR A 251 4.72 20.90 2.77
CA THR A 251 3.80 21.49 1.79
C THR A 251 3.37 22.90 2.19
N GLY A 252 3.31 23.21 3.49
CA GLY A 252 2.84 24.50 3.99
C GLY A 252 1.33 24.71 3.80
N TYR A 253 0.60 23.64 3.44
CA TYR A 253 -0.85 23.60 3.40
C TYR A 253 -1.30 22.78 4.61
N THR A 254 -2.09 23.41 5.50
CA THR A 254 -2.67 22.96 6.79
C THR A 254 -1.96 23.37 8.10
N ASP A 255 -0.71 23.82 8.08
CA ASP A 255 -0.09 24.44 9.26
C ASP A 255 -0.21 25.98 9.19
N PHE A 256 -0.95 26.57 10.13
CA PHE A 256 -1.12 28.03 10.24
C PHE A 256 0.18 28.76 10.58
N LYS A 257 1.23 28.05 11.03
CA LYS A 257 2.46 28.65 11.53
C LYS A 257 3.64 28.68 10.54
N THR A 258 3.59 27.96 9.41
CA THR A 258 4.75 27.85 8.51
C THR A 258 4.71 28.80 7.31
N LYS A 259 5.83 29.48 7.05
CA LYS A 259 6.06 30.15 5.76
C LYS A 259 6.09 29.10 4.65
N ARG A 260 5.26 29.28 3.62
CA ARG A 260 5.19 28.41 2.44
C ARG A 260 6.58 28.22 1.83
N LYS A 261 7.04 26.98 1.73
CA LYS A 261 8.24 26.62 0.96
C LYS A 261 7.78 26.11 -0.39
N HIS A 262 8.29 26.68 -1.48
CA HIS A 262 8.06 26.12 -2.81
C HIS A 262 8.85 24.82 -2.94
N LEU A 263 8.16 23.69 -3.03
CA LEU A 263 8.80 22.40 -3.32
C LEU A 263 9.08 22.28 -4.82
N ALA A 264 10.24 21.70 -5.16
CA ALA A 264 10.55 21.30 -6.52
C ALA A 264 9.60 20.17 -7.00
N THR A 265 9.35 20.10 -8.31
CA THR A 265 8.39 19.15 -8.91
C THR A 265 8.74 17.68 -8.63
N GLY A 266 10.02 17.32 -8.58
CA GLY A 266 10.46 15.96 -8.21
C GLY A 266 10.16 15.61 -6.75
N GLU A 267 10.36 16.54 -5.82
CA GLU A 267 10.07 16.32 -4.40
C GLU A 267 8.57 16.18 -4.12
N LEU A 268 7.71 16.84 -4.91
CA LEU A 268 6.26 16.71 -4.80
C LEU A 268 5.80 15.29 -5.13
N ALA A 269 6.39 14.64 -6.13
CA ALA A 269 6.06 13.27 -6.52
C ALA A 269 6.39 12.28 -5.40
N ASP A 270 7.58 12.38 -4.81
CA ASP A 270 8.00 11.53 -3.70
C ASP A 270 7.12 11.72 -2.46
N VAL A 271 6.73 12.97 -2.17
CA VAL A 271 5.84 13.28 -1.05
C VAL A 271 4.43 12.74 -1.28
N ALA A 272 3.89 12.83 -2.49
CA ALA A 272 2.58 12.25 -2.84
C ALA A 272 2.59 10.71 -2.76
N ALA A 273 3.67 10.07 -3.21
CA ALA A 273 3.84 8.63 -3.07
C ALA A 273 3.80 8.20 -1.59
N LYS A 274 4.47 8.95 -0.70
CA LYS A 274 4.43 8.70 0.76
C LYS A 274 3.03 8.85 1.36
N ILE A 275 2.29 9.91 1.00
CA ILE A 275 0.90 10.10 1.47
C ILE A 275 -0.01 8.96 0.99
N THR A 276 0.20 8.48 -0.23
CA THR A 276 -0.52 7.32 -0.77
C THR A 276 -0.20 6.05 0.00
N ASP A 277 1.08 5.80 0.31
CA ASP A 277 1.52 4.68 1.16
C ASP A 277 0.87 4.74 2.55
N TYR A 278 0.90 5.90 3.20
CA TYR A 278 0.25 6.10 4.51
C TYR A 278 -1.25 5.84 4.46
N SER A 279 -1.94 6.27 3.40
CA SER A 279 -3.36 6.00 3.21
C SER A 279 -3.65 4.50 3.08
N SER A 280 -2.80 3.77 2.34
CA SER A 280 -2.87 2.30 2.22
C SER A 280 -2.63 1.61 3.57
N ARG A 281 -1.62 2.03 4.34
CA ARG A 281 -1.35 1.52 5.68
C ARG A 281 -2.50 1.79 6.66
N LEU A 282 -3.16 2.96 6.57
CA LEU A 282 -4.38 3.27 7.34
C LEU A 282 -5.57 2.39 6.95
N ALA A 283 -5.72 2.06 5.67
CA ALA A 283 -6.72 1.09 5.20
C ALA A 283 -6.43 -0.34 5.72
N SER A 284 -5.17 -0.76 5.73
CA SER A 284 -4.79 -2.04 6.37
C SER A 284 -5.08 -2.04 7.87
N THR A 285 -4.91 -0.89 8.53
CA THR A 285 -5.23 -0.73 9.95
C THR A 285 -6.73 -0.80 10.19
N ASP A 286 -7.57 -0.30 9.28
CA ASP A 286 -9.03 -0.45 9.33
C ASP A 286 -9.48 -1.91 9.38
N ARG A 287 -8.92 -2.74 8.49
CA ARG A 287 -9.17 -4.18 8.49
C ARG A 287 -8.81 -4.79 9.86
N LYS A 288 -7.69 -4.36 10.44
CA LYS A 288 -7.23 -4.81 11.75
C LYS A 288 -8.19 -4.39 12.87
N SER A 289 -8.66 -3.14 12.87
CA SER A 289 -9.67 -2.62 13.81
C SER A 289 -11.00 -3.39 13.71
N LYS A 290 -11.45 -3.73 12.49
CA LYS A 290 -12.66 -4.54 12.28
C LYS A 290 -12.49 -5.98 12.80
N THR A 291 -11.35 -6.62 12.53
CA THR A 291 -11.06 -7.95 13.09
C THR A 291 -10.99 -7.93 14.61
N LEU A 292 -10.36 -6.92 15.20
CA LEU A 292 -10.29 -6.73 16.64
C LEU A 292 -11.67 -6.50 17.27
N LYS A 293 -12.52 -5.69 16.65
CA LYS A 293 -13.93 -5.54 17.05
C LYS A 293 -14.65 -6.88 17.06
N ASN A 294 -14.52 -7.65 15.98
CA ASN A 294 -15.15 -8.97 15.88
C ASN A 294 -14.62 -9.95 16.94
N LEU A 295 -13.32 -9.92 17.25
CA LEU A 295 -12.72 -10.74 18.31
C LEU A 295 -13.28 -10.37 19.69
N MET A 296 -13.39 -9.08 20.01
CA MET A 296 -13.95 -8.63 21.29
C MET A 296 -15.45 -8.95 21.40
N GLU A 297 -16.22 -8.79 20.32
CA GLU A 297 -17.62 -9.20 20.28
C GLU A 297 -17.76 -10.71 20.44
N PHE A 298 -16.90 -11.51 19.79
CA PHE A 298 -16.85 -12.95 19.96
C PHE A 298 -16.57 -13.35 21.41
N THR A 299 -15.56 -12.74 22.04
CA THR A 299 -15.24 -12.95 23.46
C THR A 299 -16.45 -12.62 24.34
N GLN A 300 -17.09 -11.47 24.11
CA GLN A 300 -18.28 -11.06 24.88
C GLN A 300 -19.45 -12.04 24.72
N ARG A 301 -19.73 -12.49 23.49
CA ARG A 301 -20.78 -13.49 23.20
C ARG A 301 -20.47 -14.83 23.88
N THR A 302 -19.20 -15.23 23.88
CA THR A 302 -18.74 -16.49 24.49
C THR A 302 -18.90 -16.45 26.02
N ILE A 303 -18.58 -15.32 26.66
CA ILE A 303 -18.75 -15.14 28.11
C ILE A 303 -20.24 -15.04 28.49
N ASN A 304 -21.06 -14.42 27.65
CA ASN A 304 -22.50 -14.26 27.89
C ASN A 304 -23.34 -15.51 27.54
N SER A 305 -22.72 -16.62 27.13
CA SER A 305 -23.46 -17.84 26.79
C SER A 305 -24.21 -18.39 28.01
N ASP A 306 -25.52 -18.60 27.87
CA ASP A 306 -26.47 -19.00 28.94
C ASP A 306 -26.11 -20.32 29.64
N GLN A 307 -25.19 -21.11 29.09
CA GLN A 307 -24.75 -22.39 29.64
C GLN A 307 -23.59 -22.28 30.65
N ARG A 308 -23.19 -21.06 31.06
CA ARG A 308 -22.04 -20.84 31.97
C ARG A 308 -22.47 -20.39 33.36
N VAL A 309 -21.86 -20.99 34.38
CA VAL A 309 -21.92 -20.46 35.75
C VAL A 309 -21.06 -19.20 35.80
N VAL A 310 -21.64 -18.08 36.23
CA VAL A 310 -20.95 -16.79 36.29
C VAL A 310 -19.82 -16.85 37.32
N SER A 311 -18.57 -16.81 36.84
CA SER A 311 -17.35 -16.76 37.66
C SER A 311 -16.92 -15.31 37.94
N GLU A 312 -16.11 -15.12 38.98
CA GLU A 312 -15.42 -13.84 39.22
C GLU A 312 -14.54 -13.45 38.01
N GLY A 313 -13.87 -14.44 37.40
CA GLY A 313 -13.10 -14.26 36.18
C GLY A 313 -13.93 -13.72 35.01
N ASP A 314 -15.19 -14.14 34.87
CA ASP A 314 -16.09 -13.64 33.81
C ASP A 314 -16.39 -12.15 34.01
N LYS A 315 -16.59 -11.70 35.26
CA LYS A 315 -16.87 -10.28 35.57
C LYS A 315 -15.66 -9.40 35.23
N ILE A 316 -14.47 -9.84 35.65
CA ILE A 316 -13.21 -9.12 35.37
C ILE A 316 -12.93 -9.10 33.87
N MET A 317 -13.08 -10.24 33.18
CA MET A 317 -12.87 -10.33 31.74
C MET A 317 -13.83 -9.42 30.97
N LYS A 318 -15.12 -9.37 31.35
CA LYS A 318 -16.09 -8.43 30.75
C LYS A 318 -15.64 -6.98 30.91
N ASN A 319 -15.17 -6.58 32.09
CA ASN A 319 -14.67 -5.23 32.31
C ASN A 319 -13.45 -4.92 31.42
N HIS A 320 -12.47 -5.84 31.35
CA HIS A 320 -11.30 -5.66 30.48
C HIS A 320 -11.69 -5.51 29.01
N ILE A 321 -12.59 -6.37 28.51
CA ILE A 321 -13.07 -6.28 27.12
C ILE A 321 -13.84 -4.98 26.88
N GLN A 322 -14.64 -4.51 27.83
CA GLN A 322 -15.35 -3.23 27.72
C GLN A 322 -14.37 -2.06 27.61
N VAL A 323 -13.32 -2.02 28.45
CA VAL A 323 -12.27 -0.99 28.38
C VAL A 323 -11.58 -1.03 27.01
N LEU A 324 -11.26 -2.21 26.49
CA LEU A 324 -10.66 -2.36 25.16
C LEU A 324 -11.62 -1.94 24.04
N GLN A 325 -12.92 -2.23 24.15
CA GLN A 325 -13.93 -1.77 23.20
C GLN A 325 -14.02 -0.24 23.16
N ASP A 326 -14.04 0.42 24.32
CA ASP A 326 -14.08 1.88 24.39
C ASP A 326 -12.78 2.50 23.85
N ARG A 327 -11.62 1.88 24.12
CA ARG A 327 -10.35 2.28 23.51
C ARG A 327 -10.38 2.13 21.99
N LEU A 328 -10.88 1.02 21.46
CA LEU A 328 -10.97 0.80 20.02
C LEU A 328 -11.87 1.85 19.34
N LYS A 329 -13.00 2.25 19.96
CA LYS A 329 -13.85 3.32 19.44
C LYS A 329 -13.04 4.60 19.24
N MET A 330 -12.21 4.98 20.21
CA MET A 330 -11.35 6.17 20.09
C MET A 330 -10.27 6.00 19.02
N GLN A 331 -9.66 4.82 18.90
CA GLN A 331 -8.69 4.53 17.84
C GLN A 331 -9.30 4.58 16.43
N ILE A 332 -10.57 4.19 16.27
CA ILE A 332 -11.30 4.31 14.99
C ILE A 332 -11.51 5.78 14.64
N VAL A 333 -11.90 6.61 15.61
CA VAL A 333 -12.09 8.05 15.40
C VAL A 333 -10.77 8.74 14.98
N ASP A 334 -9.66 8.48 15.68
CA ASP A 334 -8.35 9.06 15.33
C ASP A 334 -7.84 8.56 13.96
N ARG A 335 -8.11 7.29 13.61
CA ARG A 335 -7.85 6.74 12.27
C ARG A 335 -8.60 7.51 11.19
N GLU A 336 -9.90 7.71 11.35
CA GLU A 336 -10.75 8.38 10.37
C GLU A 336 -10.33 9.83 10.16
N TYR A 337 -10.03 10.53 11.25
CA TYR A 337 -9.46 11.86 11.20
C TYR A 337 -8.13 11.90 10.42
N THR A 338 -7.21 10.97 10.73
CA THR A 338 -5.89 10.90 10.09
C THR A 338 -6.00 10.52 8.61
N LEU A 339 -6.91 9.61 8.24
CA LEU A 339 -7.19 9.24 6.86
C LEU A 339 -7.73 10.44 6.07
N LYS A 340 -8.66 11.20 6.65
CA LYS A 340 -9.19 12.42 6.02
C LYS A 340 -8.10 13.45 5.79
N ARG A 341 -7.18 13.63 6.74
CA ARG A 341 -5.99 14.49 6.55
C ARG A 341 -5.09 14.01 5.41
N ALA A 342 -4.81 12.71 5.35
CA ALA A 342 -4.01 12.15 4.25
C ALA A 342 -4.67 12.37 2.88
N GLN A 343 -6.00 12.18 2.77
CA GLN A 343 -6.76 12.44 1.55
C GLN A 343 -6.68 13.90 1.11
N ILE A 344 -6.91 14.84 2.04
CA ILE A 344 -6.79 16.28 1.77
C ILE A 344 -5.37 16.63 1.28
N GLN A 345 -4.33 16.08 1.92
CA GLN A 345 -2.96 16.32 1.48
C GLN A 345 -2.70 15.74 0.09
N ASN A 346 -3.25 14.58 -0.23
CA ASN A 346 -3.12 13.99 -1.56
C ASN A 346 -3.76 14.89 -2.64
N GLU A 347 -4.97 15.40 -2.38
CA GLU A 347 -5.65 16.32 -3.30
C GLU A 347 -4.87 17.62 -3.51
N VAL A 348 -4.32 18.20 -2.44
CA VAL A 348 -3.46 19.39 -2.52
C VAL A 348 -2.22 19.10 -3.36
N LEU A 349 -1.54 17.98 -3.13
CA LEU A 349 -0.33 17.59 -3.87
C LEU A 349 -0.62 17.39 -5.36
N LEU A 350 -1.71 16.71 -5.71
CA LEU A 350 -2.12 16.52 -7.10
C LEU A 350 -2.44 17.86 -7.79
N SER A 351 -3.11 18.77 -7.08
CA SER A 351 -3.39 20.12 -7.58
C SER A 351 -2.09 20.91 -7.82
N LEU A 352 -1.14 20.88 -6.88
CA LEU A 352 0.17 21.50 -7.03
C LEU A 352 0.97 20.94 -8.22
N MET A 353 0.93 19.62 -8.42
CA MET A 353 1.55 18.99 -9.58
C MET A 353 0.93 19.46 -10.89
N SER A 354 -0.40 19.46 -10.98
CA SER A 354 -1.13 19.92 -12.16
C SER A 354 -0.76 21.37 -12.51
N MET A 355 -0.71 22.25 -11.51
CA MET A 355 -0.25 23.63 -11.69
C MET A 355 1.18 23.69 -12.23
N ASN A 356 2.12 22.94 -11.65
CA ASN A 356 3.51 22.91 -12.13
C ASN A 356 3.65 22.39 -13.57
N TYR A 357 2.88 21.35 -13.94
CA TYR A 357 2.83 20.86 -15.32
C TYR A 357 2.26 21.91 -16.27
N SER A 358 1.19 22.62 -15.88
CA SER A 358 0.60 23.68 -16.70
C SER A 358 1.59 24.84 -16.96
N LEU A 359 2.36 25.23 -15.93
CA LEU A 359 3.38 26.26 -16.03
C LEU A 359 4.53 25.80 -16.93
N SER A 360 5.02 24.57 -16.74
CA SER A 360 6.08 23.99 -17.56
C SER A 360 5.67 23.89 -19.03
N ASN A 361 4.45 23.43 -19.31
CA ASN A 361 3.90 23.37 -20.66
C ASN A 361 3.75 24.76 -21.28
N THR A 362 3.39 25.77 -20.49
CA THR A 362 3.33 27.16 -20.96
C THR A 362 4.72 27.68 -21.33
N LEU A 363 5.73 27.42 -20.50
CA LEU A 363 7.11 27.81 -20.80
C LEU A 363 7.66 27.10 -22.04
N ILE A 364 7.41 25.79 -22.17
CA ILE A 364 7.77 25.01 -23.37
C ILE A 364 7.04 25.56 -24.60
N SER A 365 5.76 25.92 -24.48
CA SER A 365 5.01 26.54 -25.59
C SER A 365 5.63 27.87 -26.01
N ILE A 366 6.02 28.73 -25.06
CA ILE A 366 6.68 30.01 -25.34
C ILE A 366 8.05 29.78 -26.01
N SER A 367 8.86 28.84 -25.52
CA SER A 367 10.15 28.52 -26.14
C SER A 367 9.98 27.94 -27.54
N THR A 368 9.01 27.05 -27.73
CA THR A 368 8.67 26.46 -29.03
C THR A 368 8.19 27.52 -30.02
N LEU A 369 7.41 28.52 -29.58
CA LEU A 369 7.00 29.65 -30.41
C LEU A 369 8.20 30.49 -30.85
N ARG A 370 9.17 30.72 -29.95
CA ARG A 370 10.42 31.43 -30.27
C ARG A 370 11.28 30.64 -31.26
N ASP A 371 11.43 29.34 -31.05
CA ASP A 371 12.21 28.48 -31.94
C ASP A 371 11.55 28.38 -33.32
N ALA A 372 10.22 28.33 -33.38
CA ALA A 372 9.46 28.39 -34.63
C ALA A 372 9.64 29.74 -35.34
N ALA A 373 9.77 30.85 -34.62
CA ALA A 373 10.08 32.16 -35.23
C ALA A 373 11.49 32.16 -35.84
N SER A 374 12.49 31.65 -35.13
CA SER A 374 13.86 31.48 -35.66
C SER A 374 13.90 30.56 -36.89
N MET A 375 13.15 29.45 -36.86
CA MET A 375 13.04 28.53 -37.99
C MET A 375 12.45 29.20 -39.23
N LYS A 376 11.43 30.06 -39.05
CA LYS A 376 10.87 30.86 -40.15
C LYS A 376 11.90 31.84 -40.72
N THR A 377 12.73 32.46 -39.88
CA THR A 377 13.80 33.37 -40.35
C THR A 377 14.84 32.63 -41.18
N LEU A 378 15.30 31.45 -40.75
CA LEU A 378 16.26 30.65 -41.53
C LEU A 378 15.65 30.16 -42.85
N ALA A 379 14.37 29.76 -42.84
CA ALA A 379 13.65 29.44 -44.07
C ALA A 379 13.60 30.64 -45.03
N PHE A 380 13.36 31.85 -44.52
CA PHE A 380 13.39 33.07 -45.33
C PHE A 380 14.78 33.33 -45.94
N VAL A 381 15.84 33.18 -45.14
CA VAL A 381 17.23 33.34 -45.61
C VAL A 381 17.58 32.31 -46.68
N THR A 382 17.23 31.04 -46.48
CA THR A 382 17.49 29.98 -47.47
C THR A 382 16.70 30.20 -48.76
N MET A 383 15.42 30.61 -48.69
CA MET A 383 14.63 30.97 -49.87
C MET A 383 15.25 32.12 -50.68
N PHE A 384 15.96 33.05 -50.02
CA PHE A 384 16.68 34.13 -50.69
C PHE A 384 17.96 33.64 -51.40
N PHE A 385 18.75 32.79 -50.75
CA PHE A 385 20.04 32.34 -51.29
C PHE A 385 19.95 31.16 -52.28
N LEU A 386 18.92 30.33 -52.18
CA LEU A 386 18.77 29.11 -53.00
C LEU A 386 18.71 29.41 -54.52
N PRO A 387 17.92 30.39 -55.00
CA PRO A 387 17.84 30.70 -56.43
C PRO A 387 19.16 31.24 -56.99
N GLY A 388 19.83 32.13 -56.26
CA GLY A 388 21.12 32.69 -56.66
C GLY A 388 22.23 31.66 -56.70
N SER A 389 22.26 30.74 -55.73
CA SER A 389 23.25 29.65 -55.68
C SER A 389 23.06 28.67 -56.83
N PHE A 390 21.81 28.33 -57.17
CA PHE A 390 21.48 27.45 -58.29
C PHE A 390 21.94 28.03 -59.63
N ILE A 391 21.64 29.31 -59.88
CA ILE A 391 22.06 30.00 -61.10
C ILE A 391 23.58 30.14 -61.14
N SER A 392 24.24 30.48 -60.02
CA SER A 392 25.70 30.53 -59.94
C SER A 392 26.36 29.19 -60.28
N ALA A 393 25.78 28.06 -59.82
CA ALA A 393 26.27 26.73 -60.15
C ALA A 393 26.07 26.41 -61.64
N LEU A 394 24.92 26.77 -62.20
CA LEU A 394 24.61 26.58 -63.62
C LEU A 394 25.58 27.34 -64.54
N PHE A 395 25.93 28.58 -64.18
CA PHE A 395 26.93 29.38 -64.90
C PHE A 395 28.37 28.90 -64.67
N SER A 396 28.62 28.13 -63.59
CA SER A 396 29.92 27.50 -63.31
C SER A 396 30.11 26.15 -64.02
N THR A 397 29.06 25.61 -64.65
CA THR A 397 29.14 24.37 -65.42
C THR A 397 29.48 24.72 -66.88
N ASP A 398 30.38 23.96 -67.52
CA ASP A 398 30.86 24.18 -68.90
C ASP A 398 29.81 23.92 -70.01
N VAL A 399 28.52 24.09 -69.71
CA VAL A 399 27.39 23.82 -70.62
C VAL A 399 27.20 24.97 -71.63
N PHE A 400 27.87 26.10 -71.42
CA PHE A 400 27.93 27.20 -72.38
C PHE A 400 29.33 27.28 -72.99
N ASP A 401 29.45 26.95 -74.27
CA ASP A 401 30.67 27.17 -75.04
C ASP A 401 30.79 28.66 -75.38
N TRP A 402 31.62 29.38 -74.63
CA TRP A 402 31.78 30.83 -74.74
C TRP A 402 32.92 31.18 -75.70
N GLU A 403 32.67 31.02 -77.01
CA GLU A 403 33.59 31.54 -78.03
C GLU A 403 33.64 33.08 -77.97
N GLY A 404 34.76 33.60 -77.47
CA GLY A 404 35.21 34.95 -77.80
C GLY A 404 35.49 35.88 -76.63
N VAL A 405 36.55 35.63 -75.85
CA VAL A 405 37.25 36.71 -75.12
C VAL A 405 38.77 36.58 -75.29
N LYS A 406 39.37 37.57 -75.97
CA LYS A 406 40.83 37.76 -76.03
C LYS A 406 41.36 38.15 -74.64
N LYS A 407 42.45 37.49 -74.22
CA LYS A 407 43.21 37.77 -73.00
C LYS A 407 43.87 39.16 -73.06
N GLY A 408 43.75 39.93 -71.97
CA GLY A 408 44.65 41.05 -71.68
C GLY A 408 43.98 42.41 -71.52
N ALA A 409 43.27 42.62 -70.41
CA ALA A 409 43.07 43.95 -69.82
C ALA A 409 42.71 43.78 -68.35
N ILE A 410 43.53 44.37 -67.48
CA ILE A 410 43.24 44.49 -66.04
C ILE A 410 42.19 45.59 -65.91
N GLY A 411 40.93 45.17 -65.88
CA GLY A 411 39.76 46.04 -65.81
C GLY A 411 38.57 45.23 -66.30
N VAL A 412 37.76 44.73 -65.38
CA VAL A 412 36.61 43.85 -65.64
C VAL A 412 35.78 44.44 -66.80
N PRO A 413 35.83 43.88 -68.04
CA PRO A 413 34.93 44.32 -69.08
C PRO A 413 33.53 43.84 -68.70
N ALA A 414 32.54 44.72 -68.80
CA ALA A 414 31.12 44.39 -68.62
C ALA A 414 30.70 43.44 -69.76
N THR A 415 31.06 42.16 -69.66
CA THR A 415 30.52 41.12 -70.50
C THR A 415 29.00 41.07 -70.29
N PRO A 416 28.18 40.82 -71.34
CA PRO A 416 26.72 40.71 -71.23
C PRO A 416 26.26 39.61 -70.23
N GLN A 417 27.20 38.77 -69.79
CA GLN A 417 27.08 37.71 -68.79
C GLN A 417 26.68 38.23 -67.40
N PHE A 418 27.20 39.38 -66.94
CA PHE A 418 26.85 39.92 -65.64
C PHE A 418 25.39 40.43 -65.61
N GLY A 419 24.92 41.01 -66.73
CA GLY A 419 23.53 41.44 -66.88
C GLY A 419 22.54 40.26 -66.95
N LEU A 420 22.91 39.17 -67.62
CA LEU A 420 22.07 37.98 -67.77
C LEU A 420 21.85 37.24 -66.43
N TYR A 421 22.87 37.20 -65.56
CA TYR A 421 22.75 36.67 -64.20
C TYR A 421 21.64 37.39 -63.41
N TRP A 422 21.63 38.73 -63.44
CA TRP A 422 20.59 39.53 -62.76
C TRP A 422 19.22 39.37 -63.42
N ALA A 423 19.16 39.26 -64.76
CA ALA A 423 17.92 39.09 -65.50
C ALA A 423 17.17 37.78 -65.18
N ILE A 424 17.89 36.71 -64.82
CA ILE A 424 17.29 35.38 -64.51
C ILE A 424 17.10 35.20 -63.00
N THR A 425 18.06 35.67 -62.18
CA THR A 425 18.03 35.45 -60.73
C THR A 425 16.89 36.21 -60.06
N ILE A 426 16.66 37.48 -60.44
CA ILE A 426 15.59 38.31 -59.87
C ILE A 426 14.20 37.67 -60.06
N PRO A 427 13.74 37.31 -61.28
CA PRO A 427 12.42 36.71 -61.44
C PRO A 427 12.30 35.37 -60.72
N LEU A 428 13.36 34.56 -60.68
CA LEU A 428 13.35 33.28 -59.96
C LEU A 428 13.18 33.47 -58.44
N THR A 429 13.82 34.47 -57.84
CA THR A 429 13.60 34.83 -56.43
C THR A 429 12.15 35.28 -56.19
N VAL A 430 11.59 36.13 -57.08
CA VAL A 430 10.20 36.59 -56.98
C VAL A 430 9.22 35.41 -57.05
N VAL A 431 9.41 34.47 -57.99
CA VAL A 431 8.57 33.26 -58.10
C VAL A 431 8.64 32.42 -56.83
N THR A 432 9.83 32.26 -56.24
CA THR A 432 10.03 31.48 -55.01
C THR A 432 9.26 32.11 -53.82
N PHE A 433 9.31 33.43 -53.68
CA PHE A 433 8.54 34.15 -52.65
C PHE A 433 7.02 34.12 -52.90
N LEU A 434 6.57 34.23 -54.15
CA LEU A 434 5.15 34.13 -54.52
C LEU A 434 4.58 32.75 -54.18
N LEU A 435 5.31 31.68 -54.52
CA LEU A 435 4.91 30.31 -54.17
C LEU A 435 4.81 30.12 -52.64
N TYR A 436 5.75 30.66 -51.88
CA TYR A 436 5.69 30.61 -50.42
C TYR A 436 4.49 31.39 -49.86
N PHE A 437 4.23 32.60 -50.36
CA PHE A 437 3.10 33.41 -49.90
C PHE A 437 1.76 32.75 -50.19
N LEU A 438 1.58 32.21 -51.41
CA LEU A 438 0.39 31.45 -51.80
C LEU A 438 0.19 30.21 -50.90
N TRP A 439 1.27 29.48 -50.61
CA TRP A 439 1.22 28.34 -49.71
C TRP A 439 0.90 28.74 -48.26
N ALA A 440 1.50 29.82 -47.76
CA ALA A 440 1.28 30.32 -46.41
C ALA A 440 -0.17 30.79 -46.21
N GLU A 441 -0.73 31.52 -47.17
CA GLU A 441 -2.11 32.02 -47.13
C GLU A 441 -3.13 30.87 -47.25
N CYS A 442 -2.89 29.93 -48.17
CA CYS A 442 -3.72 28.73 -48.33
C CYS A 442 -3.69 27.85 -47.07
N SER A 443 -2.50 27.65 -46.48
CA SER A 443 -2.36 26.91 -45.22
C SER A 443 -2.98 27.63 -44.02
N SER A 444 -3.00 28.97 -44.03
CA SER A 444 -3.66 29.78 -43.00
C SER A 444 -5.19 29.63 -43.05
N TYR A 445 -5.76 29.67 -44.27
CA TYR A 445 -7.18 29.47 -44.51
C TYR A 445 -7.67 28.10 -43.99
N GLU A 446 -6.92 27.03 -44.30
CA GLU A 446 -7.26 25.67 -43.83
C GLU A 446 -7.16 25.52 -42.31
N ARG A 447 -6.20 26.20 -41.66
CA ARG A 447 -6.08 26.23 -40.19
C ARG A 447 -7.20 27.01 -39.52
N SER A 448 -7.73 28.06 -40.15
CA SER A 448 -8.83 28.87 -39.61
C SER A 448 -10.16 28.10 -39.64
N GLN A 449 -10.47 27.43 -40.75
CA GLN A 449 -11.62 26.53 -40.90
C GLN A 449 -11.61 25.39 -39.86
N LYS A 450 -10.45 24.75 -39.63
CA LYS A 450 -10.30 23.68 -38.62
C LYS A 450 -10.46 24.18 -37.18
N ARG A 451 -10.10 25.43 -36.87
CA ARG A 451 -10.30 26.05 -35.55
C ARG A 451 -11.76 26.34 -35.29
N GLU A 452 -12.46 26.87 -36.29
CA GLU A 452 -13.90 27.11 -36.23
C GLU A 452 -14.65 25.79 -36.02
N TRP A 453 -14.35 24.74 -36.81
CA TRP A 453 -14.94 23.40 -36.65
C TRP A 453 -14.75 22.81 -35.24
N LYS A 454 -13.53 22.84 -34.69
CA LYS A 454 -13.28 22.38 -33.31
C LYS A 454 -14.00 23.21 -32.25
N LYS A 455 -14.26 24.49 -32.51
CA LYS A 455 -14.99 25.38 -31.60
C LYS A 455 -16.46 24.97 -31.49
N TRP A 456 -17.07 24.54 -32.61
CA TRP A 456 -18.42 23.99 -32.64
C TRP A 456 -18.51 22.62 -31.93
N GLU A 457 -17.51 21.75 -32.12
CA GLU A 457 -17.45 20.44 -31.45
C GLU A 457 -17.29 20.56 -29.92
N ASN A 458 -16.41 21.45 -29.45
CA ASN A 458 -16.16 21.66 -28.02
C ASN A 458 -17.32 22.39 -27.31
N TRP A 459 -18.07 23.23 -28.04
CA TRP A 459 -19.28 23.88 -27.52
C TRP A 459 -20.42 22.86 -27.30
N GLY A 460 -20.46 21.78 -28.09
CA GLY A 460 -21.40 20.66 -27.90
C GLY A 460 -21.11 19.80 -26.67
N LEU A 461 -19.83 19.61 -26.31
CA LEU A 461 -19.42 18.83 -25.13
C LEU A 461 -19.54 19.60 -23.80
N SER A 462 -19.40 20.93 -23.79
CA SER A 462 -19.52 21.71 -22.54
C SER A 462 -20.97 21.83 -22.03
N SER A 463 -21.96 21.51 -22.87
CA SER A 463 -23.37 21.52 -22.48
C SER A 463 -23.79 20.26 -21.70
N SER A 464 -22.99 19.19 -21.68
CA SER A 464 -23.32 17.95 -20.96
C SER A 464 -22.67 17.82 -19.57
N GLU A 465 -21.76 18.72 -19.20
CA GLU A 465 -20.97 18.62 -17.94
C GLU A 465 -21.31 19.72 -16.91
N SER A 466 -22.45 20.40 -17.06
CA SER A 466 -22.92 21.40 -16.08
C SER A 466 -23.82 20.77 -15.02
N LEU A 467 -23.24 19.96 -14.15
CA LEU A 467 -23.73 19.75 -12.78
C LEU A 467 -22.54 20.01 -11.85
N ASP A 468 -22.20 21.28 -11.63
CA ASP A 468 -21.07 21.66 -10.78
C ASP A 468 -21.49 22.72 -9.76
N SER A 469 -21.21 22.39 -8.51
CA SER A 469 -21.65 23.04 -7.26
C SER A 469 -21.10 24.47 -7.06
N GLU A 470 -21.79 25.27 -6.24
CA GLU A 470 -21.46 26.67 -5.90
C GLU A 470 -19.99 26.90 -5.47
N GLN A 471 -19.33 25.87 -4.92
CA GLN A 471 -17.95 25.96 -4.44
C GLN A 471 -16.95 26.15 -5.60
N SER A 472 -17.22 25.53 -6.76
CA SER A 472 -16.42 25.63 -7.98
C SER A 472 -16.46 27.04 -8.58
N GLN A 473 -17.55 27.78 -8.41
CA GLN A 473 -17.69 29.15 -8.90
C GLN A 473 -16.88 30.14 -8.06
N SER A 474 -16.89 30.01 -6.74
CA SER A 474 -16.11 30.88 -5.83
C SER A 474 -14.59 30.79 -6.05
N LEU A 475 -14.10 29.58 -6.34
CA LEU A 475 -12.69 29.36 -6.68
C LEU A 475 -12.35 29.97 -8.03
N ARG A 476 -13.22 29.85 -9.04
CA ARG A 476 -13.00 30.47 -10.36
C ARG A 476 -12.96 32.00 -10.28
N GLU A 477 -13.83 32.61 -9.47
CA GLU A 477 -13.84 34.05 -9.21
C GLU A 477 -12.51 34.53 -8.59
N THR A 478 -12.04 33.85 -7.53
CA THR A 478 -10.77 34.20 -6.86
C THR A 478 -9.55 33.97 -7.76
N PHE A 479 -9.55 32.92 -8.60
CA PHE A 479 -8.49 32.71 -9.60
C PHE A 479 -8.50 33.78 -10.70
N LYS A 480 -9.69 34.21 -11.15
CA LYS A 480 -9.85 35.27 -12.14
C LYS A 480 -9.33 36.60 -11.61
N GLU A 481 -9.66 36.94 -10.36
CA GLU A 481 -9.19 38.16 -9.70
C GLU A 481 -7.66 38.19 -9.55
N ASN A 482 -7.04 37.08 -9.12
CA ASN A 482 -5.59 36.97 -9.01
C ASN A 482 -4.88 37.06 -10.36
N ARG A 483 -5.42 36.41 -11.40
CA ARG A 483 -4.89 36.49 -12.77
C ARG A 483 -4.95 37.92 -13.29
N ASP A 484 -6.05 38.62 -13.08
CA ASP A 484 -6.24 39.99 -13.56
C ASP A 484 -5.37 40.99 -12.77
N LYS A 485 -5.01 40.68 -11.52
CA LYS A 485 -4.03 41.45 -10.73
C LYS A 485 -2.60 41.28 -11.26
N VAL A 486 -2.18 40.05 -11.56
CA VAL A 486 -0.86 39.75 -12.15
C VAL A 486 -0.72 40.37 -13.54
N MET A 487 -1.78 40.31 -14.37
CA MET A 487 -1.77 40.95 -15.69
C MET A 487 -1.67 42.47 -15.60
N ARG A 488 -2.32 43.11 -14.62
CA ARG A 488 -2.18 44.56 -14.37
C ARG A 488 -0.75 44.94 -13.98
N GLU A 489 -0.09 44.15 -13.12
CA GLU A 489 1.31 44.39 -12.78
C GLU A 489 2.26 44.19 -13.96
N TYR A 490 2.04 43.14 -14.77
CA TYR A 490 2.80 42.90 -15.98
C TYR A 490 2.66 44.05 -17.00
N HIS A 491 1.44 44.53 -17.23
CA HIS A 491 1.20 45.69 -18.09
C HIS A 491 1.82 46.98 -17.53
N ALA A 492 1.84 47.17 -16.19
CA ALA A 492 2.50 48.30 -15.55
C ALA A 492 4.03 48.23 -15.65
N PHE A 493 4.62 47.03 -15.62
CA PHE A 493 6.05 46.79 -15.83
C PHE A 493 6.46 47.08 -17.29
N ILE A 494 5.71 46.58 -18.27
CA ILE A 494 5.90 46.86 -19.69
C ILE A 494 5.79 48.37 -19.98
N ARG A 495 4.85 49.07 -19.33
CA ARG A 495 4.64 50.52 -19.51
C ARG A 495 5.78 51.33 -18.90
N ARG A 496 6.39 50.88 -17.78
CA ARG A 496 7.62 51.48 -17.21
C ARG A 496 8.85 51.22 -18.08
N GLY A 497 8.98 50.05 -18.67
CA GLY A 497 10.09 49.71 -19.59
C GLY A 497 10.05 50.48 -20.93
N ARG A 498 8.91 51.06 -21.32
CA ARG A 498 8.76 51.89 -22.53
C ARG A 498 8.97 53.39 -22.32
N GLY A 499 9.17 53.84 -21.08
CA GLY A 499 9.24 55.26 -20.71
C GLY A 499 10.63 55.89 -20.69
N SER A 500 11.70 55.17 -21.05
CA SER A 500 13.05 55.74 -21.12
C SER A 500 13.74 55.33 -22.41
N ARG A 501 13.50 56.12 -23.45
CA ARG A 501 14.37 56.23 -24.62
C ARG A 501 14.17 57.62 -25.21
N ASN A 502 14.73 58.62 -24.53
CA ASN A 502 14.97 59.90 -25.18
C ASN A 502 16.09 59.69 -26.21
N LYS A 503 15.86 60.19 -27.42
CA LYS A 503 16.90 60.50 -28.38
C LYS A 503 17.71 61.63 -27.77
N ASP A 504 18.88 61.32 -27.26
CA ASP A 504 20.04 62.17 -27.04
C ASP A 504 21.00 61.27 -26.23
N ASP A 505 21.80 60.50 -26.96
CA ASP A 505 23.03 59.83 -26.55
C ASP A 505 23.24 58.55 -27.39
N LEU A 506 23.88 58.74 -28.53
CA LEU A 506 25.02 57.95 -29.00
C LEU A 506 25.73 58.82 -30.05
N PRO A 507 27.07 58.82 -30.10
CA PRO A 507 27.83 59.56 -31.10
C PRO A 507 27.48 59.14 -32.54
#